data_AF-A0A1G1YGQ5-F1
#
_entry.id   AF-A0A1G1YGQ5-F1
#
_cell.length_a   1.000
_cell.length_b   1.000
_cell.length_c   1.000
_cell.angle_alpha   90.00
_cell.angle_beta   90.00
_cell.angle_gamma   90.00
#
_symmetry.space_group_name_H-M   'P 1'
#
loop_
_entity.id
_entity.type
_entity.pdbx_description
1 polymer ?
#
loop_
_entity_poly.entity_id
_entity_poly.type
_entity_poly.pdbx_seq_one_letter_code
_entity_poly.pdbx_strand_id
1 'polypeptide(L)'
;MVQYIRAIDSISSNLAEGFGRYGKKDKIKFYRYSFGSIKESQNWTQKALIRKLITKDQYRHIMEKINKLPREINHLIKYTNEKLSI
;
A
#
# COMPACT_ATOMS: atom_id res chain seq x y z
N MET A 1 -0.15 -11.49 14.56
CA MET A 1 0.81 -11.09 13.52
C MET A 1 0.37 -11.46 12.11
N VAL A 2 -0.36 -12.57 11.91
CA VAL A 2 -0.89 -12.96 10.58
C VAL A 2 -1.64 -11.83 9.87
N GLN A 3 -2.53 -11.09 10.57
CA GLN A 3 -3.25 -9.94 9.98
C GLN A 3 -2.34 -8.79 9.53
N TYR A 4 -1.16 -8.61 10.14
CA TYR A 4 -0.22 -7.57 9.75
C TYR A 4 0.49 -7.94 8.44
N ILE A 5 0.97 -9.17 8.34
CA ILE A 5 1.59 -9.70 7.12
C ILE A 5 0.59 -9.62 5.96
N ARG A 6 -0.65 -10.07 6.18
CA ARG A 6 -1.72 -9.98 5.18
C ARG A 6 -2.00 -8.54 4.74
N ALA A 7 -1.99 -7.58 5.66
CA ALA A 7 -2.19 -6.17 5.32
C ALA A 7 -1.04 -5.63 4.47
N ILE A 8 0.22 -5.97 4.78
CA ILE A 8 1.39 -5.57 3.99
C ILE A 8 1.36 -6.21 2.60
N ASP A 9 1.17 -7.52 2.52
CA ASP A 9 1.18 -8.27 1.25
C ASP A 9 0.01 -7.86 0.33
N SER A 10 -1.11 -7.43 0.91
CA SER A 10 -2.25 -6.93 0.17
C SER A 10 -1.96 -5.65 -0.60
N ILE A 11 -0.99 -4.84 -0.16
CA ILE A 11 -0.56 -3.63 -0.89
C ILE A 11 -0.01 -4.01 -2.26
N SER A 12 0.99 -4.90 -2.30
CA SER A 12 1.61 -5.33 -3.56
C SER A 12 0.65 -6.17 -4.40
N SER A 13 -0.16 -7.02 -3.76
CA SER A 13 -1.16 -7.84 -4.44
C SER A 13 -2.19 -6.99 -5.20
N ASN A 14 -2.74 -5.95 -4.56
CA ASN A 14 -3.67 -5.02 -5.22
C ASN A 14 -3.01 -4.25 -6.36
N LEU A 15 -1.75 -3.82 -6.22
CA LEU A 15 -1.02 -3.16 -7.31
C LEU A 15 -0.81 -4.09 -8.51
N ALA A 16 -0.40 -5.34 -8.26
CA ALA A 16 -0.20 -6.34 -9.31
C ALA A 16 -1.52 -6.68 -10.02
N GLU A 17 -2.61 -6.86 -9.26
CA GLU A 17 -3.93 -7.13 -9.82
C GLU A 17 -4.43 -5.96 -10.67
N GLY A 18 -4.29 -4.72 -10.17
CA GLY A 18 -4.62 -3.52 -10.93
C GLY A 18 -3.78 -3.39 -12.21
N PHE A 19 -2.50 -3.75 -12.17
CA PHE A 19 -1.65 -3.73 -13.35
C PHE A 19 -2.12 -4.69 -14.45
N GLY A 20 -2.65 -5.86 -14.06
CA GLY A 20 -3.19 -6.86 -14.99
C GLY A 20 -4.57 -6.53 -15.59
N ARG A 21 -5.28 -5.52 -15.09
CA ARG A 21 -6.60 -5.15 -15.64
C ARG A 21 -6.46 -4.45 -16.99
N TYR A 22 -7.46 -4.59 -17.87
CA TYR A 22 -7.47 -3.86 -19.15
C TYR A 22 -7.94 -2.43 -18.95
N GLY A 23 -9.13 -2.23 -18.38
CA GLY A 23 -9.76 -0.92 -18.28
C GLY A 23 -9.11 0.03 -17.27
N LYS A 24 -8.92 1.29 -17.67
CA LYS A 24 -8.37 2.37 -16.85
C LYS A 24 -9.06 2.54 -15.49
N LYS A 25 -10.39 2.58 -15.46
CA LYS A 25 -11.17 2.72 -14.21
C LYS A 25 -10.95 1.55 -13.26
N ASP A 26 -10.81 0.34 -13.81
CA ASP A 26 -10.62 -0.88 -13.02
C ASP A 26 -9.19 -0.94 -12.44
N LYS A 27 -8.15 -0.62 -13.24
CA LYS A 27 -6.77 -0.45 -12.74
C LYS A 27 -6.72 0.47 -11.52
N ILE A 28 -7.31 1.66 -11.67
CA ILE A 28 -7.29 2.70 -10.63
C ILE A 28 -8.05 2.25 -9.38
N LYS A 29 -9.12 1.46 -9.53
CA LYS A 29 -9.88 0.92 -8.40
C LYS A 29 -9.00 0.02 -7.53
N PHE A 30 -8.23 -0.88 -8.14
CA PHE A 30 -7.27 -1.74 -7.42
C PHE A 30 -6.12 -0.94 -6.79
N TYR A 31 -5.60 0.06 -7.49
CA TYR A 31 -4.59 0.96 -6.89
C TYR A 31 -5.16 1.69 -5.66
N ARG A 32 -6.45 2.06 -5.67
CA ARG A 32 -7.11 2.65 -4.50
C ARG A 32 -7.27 1.68 -3.34
N TYR A 33 -7.52 0.40 -3.59
CA TYR A 33 -7.57 -0.62 -2.52
C TYR A 33 -6.26 -0.74 -1.75
N SER A 34 -5.13 -0.53 -2.43
CA SER A 34 -3.81 -0.50 -1.79
C SER A 34 -3.71 0.55 -0.68
N PHE A 35 -4.44 1.67 -0.76
CA PHE A 35 -4.44 2.69 0.31
C PHE A 35 -5.10 2.18 1.59
N GLY A 36 -6.15 1.36 1.48
CA GLY A 36 -6.78 0.72 2.64
C GLY A 36 -5.77 -0.16 3.37
N SER A 37 -5.09 -1.02 2.63
CA SER A 37 -4.02 -1.90 3.14
C SER A 37 -2.84 -1.12 3.75
N ILE A 38 -2.48 0.04 3.19
CA ILE A 38 -1.49 0.95 3.77
C ILE A 38 -1.94 1.44 5.15
N LYS A 39 -3.19 1.90 5.30
CA LYS A 39 -3.72 2.38 6.58
C LYS A 39 -3.73 1.28 7.64
N GLU A 40 -4.14 0.07 7.25
CA GLU A 40 -4.08 -1.09 8.14
C GLU A 40 -2.63 -1.42 8.54
N SER A 41 -1.69 -1.38 7.60
CA SER A 41 -0.28 -1.64 7.85
C SER A 41 0.34 -0.61 8.80
N GLN A 42 0.01 0.69 8.65
CA GLN A 42 0.42 1.75 9.59
C GLN A 42 -0.08 1.44 11.01
N ASN A 43 -1.37 1.11 11.15
CA ASN A 43 -1.96 0.78 12.44
C ASN A 43 -1.29 -0.46 13.08
N TRP A 44 -1.04 -1.50 12.30
CA TRP A 44 -0.34 -2.68 12.79
C TRP A 44 1.11 -2.41 13.20
N THR A 45 1.82 -1.56 12.44
CA THR A 45 3.19 -1.13 12.77
C THR A 45 3.22 -0.37 14.10
N GLN A 46 2.25 0.52 14.34
CA GLN A 46 2.09 1.22 15.62
C GLN A 46 1.80 0.25 16.77
N LYS A 47 0.88 -0.70 16.57
CA LYS A 47 0.56 -1.72 17.58
C LYS A 47 1.77 -2.61 17.89
N ALA A 48 2.58 -2.95 16.89
CA ALA A 48 3.79 -3.74 17.07
C ALA A 48 4.81 -3.01 17.96
N LEU A 49 5.00 -1.70 17.77
CA LEU A 49 5.84 -0.88 18.64
C LEU A 49 5.30 -0.84 20.08
N ILE A 50 4.00 -0.55 20.26
CA ILE A 50 3.37 -0.46 21.60
C ILE A 50 3.54 -1.78 22.37
N ARG A 51 3.41 -2.91 21.66
CA ARG A 51 3.57 -4.27 22.22
C ARG A 51 5.03 -4.69 22.36
N LYS A 52 5.99 -3.81 22.05
CA LYS A 52 7.44 -4.07 22.10
C LYS A 52 7.87 -5.27 21.23
N LEU A 53 7.17 -5.51 20.13
CA LEU A 53 7.50 -6.56 19.15
C LEU A 53 8.58 -6.11 18.16
N ILE A 54 8.76 -4.80 18.01
CA ILE A 54 9.79 -4.17 17.18
C ILE A 54 10.46 -3.03 17.95
N THR A 55 11.69 -2.71 17.58
CA THR A 55 12.43 -1.58 18.13
C THR A 55 11.91 -0.25 17.57
N LYS A 56 12.27 0.86 18.22
CA LYS A 56 11.95 2.21 17.71
C LYS A 56 12.57 2.46 16.33
N ASP A 57 13.76 1.93 16.07
CA ASP A 57 14.44 2.13 14.78
C ASP A 57 13.77 1.32 13.67
N GLN A 58 13.38 0.07 13.95
CA GLN A 58 12.55 -0.73 13.04
C GLN A 58 11.21 -0.05 12.75
N TYR A 59 10.54 0.48 13.78
CA TYR A 59 9.30 1.24 13.59
C TYR A 59 9.50 2.45 12.68
N ARG A 60 10.53 3.27 12.93
CA ARG A 60 10.83 4.45 12.09
C ARG A 60 11.09 4.04 10.65
N HIS A 61 11.92 3.02 10.45
CA HIS A 61 12.24 2.51 9.12
C HIS A 61 10.98 2.04 8.38
N ILE A 62 10.16 1.21 9.01
CA ILE A 62 8.94 0.66 8.39
C ILE A 62 7.94 1.78 8.09
N MET A 63 7.67 2.67 9.06
CA MET A 63 6.75 3.78 8.86
C MET A 63 7.22 4.75 7.77
N GLU A 64 8.52 5.03 7.69
CA GLU A 64 9.08 5.85 6.61
C GLU A 64 8.78 5.23 5.24
N LYS A 65 8.98 3.92 5.08
CA LYS A 65 8.69 3.21 3.83
C LYS A 65 7.19 3.22 3.51
N ILE A 66 6.34 2.85 4.46
CA ILE A 66 4.89 2.80 4.25
C ILE A 66 4.32 4.18 3.94
N ASN A 67 4.81 5.24 4.59
CA ASN A 67 4.34 6.61 4.39
C ASN A 67 4.70 7.20 3.02
N LYS A 68 5.68 6.63 2.31
CA LYS A 68 6.04 7.04 0.94
C LYS A 68 5.06 6.47 -0.09
N LEU A 69 4.50 5.29 0.15
CA LEU A 69 3.65 4.57 -0.81
C LEU A 69 2.43 5.36 -1.31
N PRO A 70 1.67 6.11 -0.48
CA PRO A 70 0.54 6.89 -0.96
C PRO A 70 0.89 7.85 -2.11
N ARG A 71 2.07 8.47 -2.07
CA ARG A 71 2.54 9.37 -3.12
C ARG A 71 2.84 8.60 -4.40
N GLU A 72 3.58 7.50 -4.30
CA GLU A 72 3.93 6.64 -5.44
C GLU A 72 2.67 6.08 -6.14
N ILE A 73 1.70 5.61 -5.36
CA ILE A 73 0.44 5.09 -5.90
C ILE A 73 -0.37 6.21 -6.56
N ASN A 74 -0.39 7.41 -5.99
CA ASN A 74 -1.03 8.56 -6.63
C ASN A 74 -0.35 8.94 -7.96
N HIS A 75 0.99 8.89 -8.04
CA HIS A 75 1.70 9.07 -9.30
C HIS A 75 1.29 7.98 -10.32
N LEU A 76 1.18 6.73 -9.89
CA LEU A 76 0.73 5.63 -10.76
C LEU A 76 -0.70 5.83 -11.27
N ILE A 77 -1.62 6.30 -10.41
CA ILE A 77 -2.99 6.65 -10.80
C ILE A 77 -2.99 7.81 -11.79
N LYS A 78 -2.20 8.86 -11.54
CA LYS A 78 -2.07 10.01 -12.45
C LYS A 78 -1.54 9.57 -13.82
N TYR A 79 -0.47 8.79 -13.84
CA TYR A 79 0.11 8.22 -15.06
C TYR A 79 -0.92 7.39 -15.83
N THR A 80 -1.64 6.50 -15.14
CA THR A 80 -2.70 5.68 -15.74
C THR A 80 -3.83 6.55 -16.30
N ASN A 81 -4.12 7.69 -15.66
CA ASN A 81 -5.09 8.63 -16.19
C ASN A 81 -4.62 9.35 -17.45
N GLU A 82 -3.35 9.73 -17.53
CA GLU A 82 -2.83 10.55 -18.61
C GLU A 82 -2.38 9.74 -19.83
N LYS A 83 -1.87 8.53 -19.62
CA LYS A 83 -1.13 7.77 -20.65
C LYS A 83 -1.81 6.49 -21.13
N LEU A 84 -2.78 5.97 -20.37
CA LEU A 84 -3.52 4.78 -20.80
C LEU A 84 -4.64 5.22 -21.76
N SER A 85 -4.28 5.29 -23.03
CA SER A 85 -5.20 5.45 -24.15
C SER A 85 -5.72 4.07 -24.52
N ILE A 86 -6.95 3.76 -24.09
CA ILE A 86 -7.74 2.60 -24.53
C ILE A 86 -8.93 3.15 -25.30
#